data_AF-A0A179S1F4-F1
#
_entry.id   AF-A0A179S1F4-F1
#
_cell.length_a   1.000
_cell.length_b   1.000
_cell.length_c   1.000
_cell.angle_alpha   90.00
_cell.angle_beta   90.00
_cell.angle_gamma   90.00
#
_symmetry.space_group_name_H-M   'P 1'
#
loop_
_entity.id
_entity.type
_entity.pdbx_description
1 polymer ?
#
loop_
_entity_poly.entity_id
_entity_poly.type
_entity_poly.pdbx_seq_one_letter_code
_entity_poly.pdbx_strand_id
1 'polypeptide(L)' 'MPRPYEAVADAVRTARAIVMQEGTALAAAVRAGDDAAIEAASCDLVSRIAQAILDAENEAMGRNLLAVDPFPAKRLSA' A
#
# COMPACT_ATOMS: atom_id res chain seq x y z
N MET A 1 -21.47 2.49 -0.64
CA MET A 1 -21.06 1.07 -0.64
C MET A 1 -19.78 0.98 -1.47
N PRO A 2 -18.60 0.73 -0.86
CA PRO A 2 -17.35 0.53 -1.60
C PRO A 2 -17.49 -0.69 -2.51
N ARG A 3 -16.97 -0.63 -3.74
CA ARG A 3 -17.12 -1.72 -4.70
C ARG A 3 -16.14 -2.84 -4.33
N PRO A 4 -16.52 -4.14 -4.41
CA PRO A 4 -15.68 -5.24 -3.95
C PRO A 4 -14.31 -5.35 -4.66
N TYR A 5 -14.16 -4.72 -5.82
CA TYR A 5 -12.92 -4.70 -6.62
C TYR A 5 -12.06 -3.44 -6.42
N GLU A 6 -12.54 -2.45 -5.67
CA GLU A 6 -11.93 -1.12 -5.57
C GLU A 6 -10.61 -1.15 -4.79
N ALA A 7 -10.53 -1.92 -3.70
CA ALA A 7 -9.30 -2.08 -2.92
C ALA A 7 -8.20 -2.79 -3.72
N VAL A 8 -8.55 -3.79 -4.52
CA VAL A 8 -7.60 -4.48 -5.41
C VAL A 8 -7.12 -3.53 -6.51
N ALA A 9 -8.02 -2.75 -7.10
CA ALA A 9 -7.66 -1.77 -8.12
C ALA A 9 -6.74 -0.67 -7.57
N ASP A 10 -6.95 -0.25 -6.32
CA ASP A 10 -6.11 0.75 -5.67
C ASP A 10 -4.72 0.19 -5.31
N ALA A 11 -4.66 -1.03 -4.76
CA ALA A 11 -3.40 -1.73 -4.53
C ALA A 11 -2.57 -1.87 -5.81
N VAL A 12 -3.21 -2.22 -6.93
CA VAL A 12 -2.55 -2.28 -8.25
C VAL A 12 -2.06 -0.91 -8.71
N ARG A 13 -2.84 0.16 -8.48
CA ARG A 13 -2.44 1.53 -8.83
C ARG A 13 -1.22 1.96 -8.02
N THR A 14 -1.22 1.71 -6.72
CA THR A 14 -0.10 1.99 -5.81
C THR A 14 1.14 1.21 -6.21
N ALA A 15 1.02 -0.10 -6.48
CA ALA A 15 2.13 -0.91 -6.96
C ALA A 15 2.74 -0.37 -8.26
N ARG A 16 1.90 0.04 -9.23
CA ARG A 16 2.37 0.65 -10.48
C ARG A 16 3.09 1.98 -10.22
N ALA A 17 2.60 2.81 -9.31
CA ALA A 17 3.26 4.07 -8.96
C ALA A 17 4.65 3.85 -8.36
N ILE A 18 4.79 2.88 -7.44
CA ILE A 18 6.07 2.52 -6.82
C ILE A 18 7.06 2.03 -7.88
N VAL A 19 6.64 1.11 -8.75
CA VAL A 19 7.51 0.61 -9.82
C VAL A 19 7.92 1.72 -10.79
N MET A 20 7.02 2.64 -11.13
CA MET A 20 7.34 3.75 -12.03
C MET A 20 8.30 4.77 -11.40
N GLN A 21 8.22 5.03 -10.10
CA GLN A 21 9.12 5.98 -9.43
C GLN A 21 10.44 5.31 -9.05
N GLU A 22 10.37 4.33 -8.16
CA GLU A 22 11.56 3.69 -7.57
C GLU A 22 12.28 2.79 -8.58
N GLY A 23 11.52 2.08 -9.42
CA GLY A 23 12.09 1.27 -10.49
C GLY A 23 12.79 2.11 -11.57
N THR A 24 12.31 3.33 -11.83
CA THR A 24 12.99 4.25 -12.75
C THR A 24 14.30 4.76 -12.16
N ALA A 25 14.30 5.13 -10.87
CA ALA A 25 15.50 5.56 -10.16
C ALA A 25 16.57 4.45 -10.15
N LEU A 26 16.17 3.22 -9.79
CA LEU A 26 17.05 2.05 -9.83
C LEU A 26 17.59 1.79 -11.24
N ALA A 27 16.74 1.82 -12.27
CA ALA A 27 17.17 1.60 -13.64
C ALA A 27 18.13 2.70 -14.14
N ALA A 28 17.98 3.94 -13.66
CA ALA A 28 18.92 5.03 -13.96
C ALA A 28 20.28 4.80 -13.30
N ALA A 29 20.30 4.39 -12.03
CA ALA A 29 21.53 4.06 -11.30
C ALA A 29 22.28 2.89 -11.96
N VAL A 30 21.57 1.83 -12.34
CA VAL A 30 22.15 0.67 -13.06
C VAL A 30 22.77 1.09 -14.38
N ARG A 31 22.09 1.95 -15.16
CA ARG A 31 22.63 2.46 -16.43
C ARG A 31 23.86 3.35 -16.24
N ALA A 32 23.94 4.06 -15.12
CA ALA A 32 25.09 4.89 -14.78
C ALA A 32 26.29 4.07 -14.25
N GLY A 33 26.07 2.82 -13.83
CA GLY A 33 27.11 1.98 -13.23
C GLY A 33 27.55 2.48 -11.86
N ASP A 34 26.67 3.17 -11.12
CA ASP A 34 26.94 3.70 -9.79
C ASP A 34 26.42 2.72 -8.73
N ASP A 35 27.31 1.86 -8.24
CA ASP A 35 26.97 0.81 -7.26
C ASP A 35 26.38 1.37 -5.95
N ALA A 36 26.83 2.55 -5.50
CA ALA A 36 26.30 3.18 -4.30
C ALA A 36 24.87 3.68 -4.53
N ALA A 37 24.59 4.26 -5.69
CA ALA A 37 23.24 4.67 -6.07
C ALA A 37 22.30 3.47 -6.30
N ILE A 38 22.82 2.35 -6.82
CA ILE A 38 22.04 1.11 -7.00
C ILE A 38 21.60 0.57 -5.64
N GLU A 39 22.50 0.49 -4.67
CA GLU A 39 22.18 -0.01 -3.32
C GLU A 39 21.15 0.89 -2.63
N ALA A 40 21.33 2.21 -2.70
CA ALA A 40 20.39 3.17 -2.14
C ALA A 40 18.99 3.05 -2.78
N ALA A 41 18.91 3.06 -4.11
CA ALA A 41 17.65 2.92 -4.83
C ALA A 41 16.97 1.56 -4.59
N SER A 42 17.75 0.51 -4.37
CA SER A 42 17.23 -0.83 -4.03
C SER A 42 16.63 -0.84 -2.63
N CYS A 43 17.31 -0.24 -1.65
CA CYS A 43 16.78 -0.06 -0.30
C CYS A 43 15.48 0.74 -0.32
N ASP A 44 15.44 1.86 -1.03
CA ASP A 44 14.25 2.72 -1.14
C ASP A 44 13.07 1.97 -1.76
N LEU A 45 13.29 1.24 -2.86
CA LEU A 45 12.27 0.41 -3.49
C LEU A 45 11.72 -0.65 -2.51
N VAL A 46 12.59 -1.36 -1.80
CA VAL A 46 12.19 -2.41 -0.84
C VAL A 46 11.39 -1.80 0.32
N SER A 47 11.87 -0.71 0.90
CA SER A 47 11.17 -0.01 1.99
C SER A 47 9.79 0.49 1.54
N ARG A 48 9.68 1.01 0.32
CA ARG A 48 8.41 1.51 -0.21
C ARG A 48 7.40 0.38 -0.45
N ILE A 49 7.86 -0.77 -0.93
CA ILE A 49 7.02 -1.97 -1.08
C ILE A 49 6.55 -2.46 0.30
N ALA A 50 7.45 -2.56 1.27
CA ALA A 50 7.11 -3.01 2.61
C ALA A 50 6.05 -2.10 3.26
N GLN A 51 6.21 -0.78 3.12
CA GLN A 51 5.22 0.18 3.62
C GLN A 51 3.87 0.02 2.93
N ALA A 52 3.84 -0.14 1.60
CA ALA A 52 2.60 -0.30 0.86
C ALA A 52 1.84 -1.60 1.24
N ILE A 53 2.56 -2.67 1.59
CA ILE A 53 1.96 -3.91 2.11
C ILE A 53 1.31 -3.63 3.46
N LEU A 54 2.03 -3.01 4.39
CA LEU A 54 1.50 -2.69 5.72
C LEU A 54 0.30 -1.75 5.64
N ASP A 55 0.32 -0.76 4.74
CA ASP A 55 -0.79 0.15 4.52
C ASP A 55 -2.02 -0.62 4.01
N ALA A 56 -1.84 -1.53 3.04
CA ALA A 56 -2.92 -2.37 2.52
C ALA A 56 -3.50 -3.32 3.59
N GLU A 57 -2.65 -3.88 4.45
CA GLU A 57 -3.06 -4.71 5.59
C GLU A 57 -3.87 -3.90 6.62
N ASN A 58 -3.38 -2.71 6.99
CA ASN A 58 -4.06 -1.82 7.91
C ASN A 58 -5.43 -1.37 7.37
N GLU A 59 -5.52 -1.04 6.09
CA GLU A 59 -6.79 -0.72 5.46
C GLU A 59 -7.76 -1.92 5.47
N ALA A 60 -7.28 -3.12 5.17
CA ALA A 60 -8.09 -4.33 5.21
C ALA A 60 -8.61 -4.60 6.64
N MET A 61 -7.76 -4.42 7.65
CA MET A 61 -8.14 -4.56 9.06
C MET A 61 -9.17 -3.50 9.47
N GLY A 62 -8.97 -2.24 9.10
CA GLY A 62 -9.92 -1.15 9.37
C GLY A 62 -11.29 -1.40 8.74
N ARG A 63 -11.32 -1.90 7.50
CA ARG A 63 -12.58 -2.30 6.84
C ARG A 63 -13.28 -3.46 7.56
N ASN A 64 -12.53 -4.46 8.02
CA ASN A 64 -13.09 -5.56 8.79
C ASN A 64 -13.66 -5.11 10.15
N LEU A 65 -12.97 -4.21 10.86
CA LEU A 65 -13.47 -3.65 12.12
C LEU A 65 -14.78 -2.84 11.92
N LEU A 66 -14.86 -2.02 10.87
CA LEU A 66 -16.07 -1.27 10.53
C LEU A 66 -17.23 -2.16 10.07
N ALA A 67 -16.94 -3.31 9.46
CA ALA A 67 -17.95 -4.29 9.07
C ALA A 67 -18.50 -5.11 10.26
N VAL A 68 -17.74 -5.19 11.36
CA VAL A 68 -18.07 -5.97 12.57
C VAL A 68 -18.90 -5.18 13.60
N ASP A 69 -19.27 -3.92 13.33
CA ASP A 69 -20.06 -3.08 14.25
C ASP A 69 -21.54 -2.90 13.81
N PRO A 70 -22.44 -3.89 14.04
CA PRO A 70 -23.84 -3.81 13.61
C PRO A 70 -24.82 -3.20 14.63
N PHE A 71 -24.40 -2.63 15.77
CA PHE A 71 -25.36 -2.14 16.78
C PHE A 71 -25.08 -0.72 17.31
N PRO A 72 -25.86 0.31 16.91
CA PRO A 72 -26.06 1.45 17.80
C PRO A 72 -26.91 0.96 18.98
N ALA A 73 -26.37 1.14 20.18
CA ALA A 73 -26.99 0.77 21.44
C ALA A 73 -28.47 1.18 21.49
N LYS A 74 -29.37 0.21 21.34
CA LYS A 74 -30.79 0.34 21.69
C LYS A 74 -30.86 0.36 23.22
N ARG A 75 -30.52 1.50 23.83
CA ARG A 75 -30.70 1.74 25.27
C ARG A 75 -32.20 1.79 25.55
N LEU A 76 -32.71 0.65 26.03
CA LEU A 76 -33.81 0.45 26.98
C LEU A 76 -35.02 1.40 26.83
N SER A 77 -36.08 0.90 26.21
CA SER A 77 -37.43 1.43 26.38
C SER A 77 -38.11 0.75 27.58
N ALA A 78 -38.82 1.59 28.35
CA ALA A 78 -39.78 1.31 29.43
C ALA A 78 -39.20 0.93 30.80
#